data_AF-A0A8J5ERG1-F1
#
_entry.id   AF-A0A8J5ERG1-F1
#
_cell.length_a   1.000
_cell.length_b   1.000
_cell.length_c   1.000
_cell.angle_alpha   90.00
_cell.angle_beta   90.00
_cell.angle_gamma   90.00
#
_symmetry.space_group_name_H-M   'P 1'
#
loop_
_entity.id
_entity.type
_entity.pdbx_description
1 polymer ?
#
loop_
_entity_poly.entity_id
_entity_poly.type
_entity_poly.pdbx_seq_one_letter_code
_entity_poly.pdbx_strand_id
1 'polypeptide(L)'
;MSEVYAPTANTWSTVSGAIVTGWRNPSISLNGRIYASDCRDGCMLRVYEPATDSWDKFMDSKNHLGNAQAFEAASFVSLNGKLGIIRNNMSISLVDVTEPVNIIETNSARVWEALAGKGQLKNLVASLWSSIAGRNGVKGHIVHCQVLQA
;
A
#
# COMPACT_ATOMS: atom_id res chain seq x y z
N MET A 1 7.47 -15.00 15.14
CA MET A 1 6.95 -14.11 16.18
C MET A 1 7.02 -12.71 15.64
N SER A 2 5.94 -11.92 15.74
CA SER A 2 5.91 -10.54 15.25
C SER A 2 5.91 -9.60 16.44
N GLU A 3 6.71 -8.54 16.35
CA GLU A 3 6.99 -7.63 17.45
C GLU A 3 6.83 -6.18 16.99
N VAL A 4 6.35 -5.32 17.88
CA VAL A 4 6.24 -3.87 17.67
C VAL A 4 7.17 -3.17 18.63
N TYR A 5 7.88 -2.17 18.12
CA TYR A 5 8.75 -1.33 18.92
C TYR A 5 7.99 -0.08 19.37
N ALA A 6 7.97 0.19 20.68
CA ALA A 6 7.40 1.39 21.28
C ALA A 6 8.54 2.39 21.60
N PRO A 7 8.72 3.47 20.80
CA PRO A 7 9.85 4.38 20.98
C PRO A 7 9.84 5.13 22.31
N THR A 8 8.65 5.44 22.83
CA THR A 8 8.47 6.16 24.11
C THR A 8 8.93 5.35 25.31
N ALA A 9 8.76 4.03 25.26
CA ALA A 9 9.18 3.10 26.31
C ALA A 9 10.54 2.45 26.01
N ASN A 10 11.05 2.57 24.78
CA ASN A 10 12.23 1.85 24.29
C ASN A 10 12.12 0.33 24.51
N THR A 11 10.96 -0.24 24.23
CA THR A 11 10.68 -1.67 24.42
C THR A 11 10.07 -2.30 23.18
N TRP A 12 10.34 -3.59 23.01
CA TRP A 12 9.63 -4.44 22.06
C TRP A 12 8.49 -5.16 22.79
N SER A 13 7.33 -5.24 22.16
CA SER A 13 6.20 -6.03 22.64
C SER A 13 5.69 -6.95 21.54
N THR A 14 5.16 -8.10 21.93
CA THR A 14 4.56 -9.04 20.99
C THR A 14 3.29 -8.43 20.39
N VAL A 15 3.16 -8.51 19.07
CA VAL A 15 1.96 -8.03 18.39
C VAL A 15 0.92 -9.14 18.34
N SER A 16 -0.35 -8.77 18.38
CA SER A 16 -1.45 -9.70 18.16
C SER A 16 -1.24 -10.49 16.87
N GLY A 17 -1.77 -11.72 16.84
CA GLY A 17 -1.76 -12.49 15.61
C GLY A 17 -2.60 -11.85 14.50
N ALA A 18 -3.60 -11.04 14.84
CA ALA A 18 -4.60 -10.55 13.90
C ALA A 18 -4.02 -9.58 12.85
N ILE A 19 -3.11 -8.69 13.27
CA ILE A 19 -2.40 -7.83 12.30
C ILE A 19 -1.61 -8.69 11.30
N VAL A 20 -1.02 -9.80 11.74
CA VAL A 20 -0.15 -10.67 10.95
C VAL A 20 -0.96 -11.57 10.03
N THR A 21 -2.06 -12.14 10.51
CA THR A 21 -2.89 -13.08 9.75
C THR A 21 -3.62 -12.41 8.59
N GLY A 22 -4.00 -11.13 8.73
CA GLY A 22 -4.65 -10.37 7.66
C GLY A 22 -3.69 -9.58 6.77
N TRP A 23 -2.40 -9.54 7.10
CA TRP A 23 -1.38 -8.83 6.33
C TRP A 23 -1.22 -9.44 4.94
N ARG A 24 -1.36 -8.61 3.91
CA ARG A 24 -1.07 -8.99 2.52
C ARG A 24 -0.14 -7.98 1.86
N ASN A 25 0.70 -8.46 0.96
CA ASN A 25 1.59 -7.62 0.16
C ASN A 25 0.91 -7.24 -1.16
N PRO A 26 1.15 -6.02 -1.66
CA PRO A 26 1.87 -4.92 -0.99
C PRO A 26 1.05 -4.25 0.13
N SER A 27 1.74 -3.57 1.04
CA SER A 27 1.17 -2.77 2.14
C SER A 27 1.84 -1.39 2.20
N ILE A 28 1.25 -0.43 2.92
CA ILE A 28 1.81 0.91 3.16
C ILE A 28 1.26 1.51 4.45
N SER A 29 2.07 2.27 5.19
CA SER A 29 1.60 3.21 6.21
C SER A 29 1.38 4.59 5.61
N LEU A 30 0.17 5.13 5.75
CA LEU A 30 -0.20 6.44 5.23
C LEU A 30 -1.21 7.09 6.18
N ASN A 31 -1.03 8.37 6.50
CA ASN A 31 -1.92 9.13 7.41
C ASN A 31 -2.18 8.43 8.75
N GLY A 32 -1.15 7.80 9.33
CA GLY A 32 -1.24 7.10 10.62
C GLY A 32 -1.98 5.76 10.58
N ARG A 33 -2.41 5.29 9.42
CA ARG A 33 -3.08 3.99 9.24
C ARG A 33 -2.23 3.06 8.38
N ILE A 34 -2.49 1.75 8.48
CA ILE A 34 -1.82 0.72 7.67
C ILE A 34 -2.82 0.19 6.65
N TYR A 35 -2.46 0.27 5.37
CA TYR A 35 -3.22 -0.24 4.25
C TYR A 35 -2.53 -1.44 3.62
N ALA A 36 -3.31 -2.39 3.13
CA ALA A 36 -2.81 -3.57 2.43
C ALA A 36 -3.69 -3.94 1.24
N SER A 37 -3.11 -4.69 0.30
CA SER A 37 -3.84 -5.20 -0.85
C SER A 37 -4.80 -6.31 -0.45
N ASP A 38 -6.07 -6.19 -0.84
CA ASP A 38 -7.07 -7.25 -0.65
C ASP A 38 -7.20 -8.11 -1.92
N CYS A 39 -6.98 -7.50 -3.10
CA CYS A 39 -6.89 -8.21 -4.38
C CYS A 39 -5.46 -8.23 -4.93
N ARG A 40 -5.12 -9.23 -5.74
CA ARG A 40 -3.77 -9.42 -6.32
C ARG A 40 -3.34 -8.28 -7.24
N ASP A 41 -4.26 -7.67 -7.97
CA ASP A 41 -4.00 -6.56 -8.89
C ASP A 41 -4.13 -5.17 -8.23
N GLY A 42 -4.36 -5.14 -6.92
CA GLY A 42 -4.57 -3.93 -6.12
C GLY A 42 -5.91 -3.25 -6.38
N CYS A 43 -6.89 -3.89 -7.03
CA CYS A 43 -8.21 -3.28 -7.26
C CYS A 43 -9.05 -3.14 -5.97
N MET A 44 -8.67 -3.83 -4.89
CA MET A 44 -9.28 -3.75 -3.57
C MET A 44 -8.23 -3.51 -2.49
N LEU A 45 -8.55 -2.64 -1.54
CA LEU A 45 -7.72 -2.28 -0.40
C LEU A 45 -8.43 -2.60 0.91
N ARG A 46 -7.63 -2.92 1.92
CA ARG A 46 -8.04 -3.08 3.32
C ARG A 46 -7.21 -2.18 4.21
N VAL A 47 -7.76 -1.83 5.36
CA VAL A 47 -7.11 -1.00 6.38
C VAL A 47 -7.13 -1.75 7.71
N TYR A 48 -6.05 -1.63 8.48
CA TYR A 48 -6.00 -2.18 9.82
C TYR A 48 -6.64 -1.22 10.82
N GLU A 49 -7.55 -1.72 11.65
CA GLU A 49 -8.23 -0.99 12.72
C GLU A 49 -7.68 -1.44 14.09
N PRO A 50 -6.85 -0.60 14.76
CA PRO A 50 -6.25 -0.97 16.04
C PRO A 50 -7.26 -1.17 17.16
N ALA A 51 -8.43 -0.50 17.11
CA ALA A 51 -9.44 -0.59 18.16
C ALA A 51 -10.09 -1.99 18.23
N THR A 52 -10.24 -2.65 17.09
CA THR A 52 -10.88 -3.98 16.96
C THR A 52 -9.87 -5.10 16.69
N ASP A 53 -8.58 -4.77 16.54
CA ASP A 53 -7.54 -5.71 16.18
C ASP A 53 -7.89 -6.49 14.89
N SER A 54 -8.44 -5.78 13.89
CA SER A 54 -8.97 -6.40 12.66
C SER A 54 -8.55 -5.67 11.40
N TRP A 55 -8.66 -6.37 10.26
CA TRP A 55 -8.51 -5.80 8.93
C TRP A 55 -9.90 -5.61 8.31
N ASP A 56 -10.22 -4.37 7.95
CA ASP A 56 -11.51 -4.01 7.37
C ASP A 56 -11.37 -3.68 5.89
N LYS A 57 -12.41 -3.98 5.12
CA LYS A 57 -12.48 -3.56 3.72
C LYS A 57 -12.50 -2.04 3.65
N PHE A 58 -11.55 -1.46 2.91
CA PHE A 58 -11.42 -0.02 2.79
C PHE A 58 -11.95 0.51 1.45
N MET A 59 -11.56 -0.13 0.34
CA MET A 59 -11.90 0.34 -1.00
C MET A 59 -12.04 -0.83 -1.97
N ASP A 60 -12.93 -0.68 -2.95
CA ASP A 60 -13.11 -1.60 -4.06
C ASP A 60 -13.39 -0.81 -5.34
N SER A 61 -12.41 -0.79 -6.24
CA SER A 61 -12.52 -0.09 -7.52
C SER A 61 -13.54 -0.72 -8.46
N LYS A 62 -13.99 -1.97 -8.19
CA LYS A 62 -14.85 -2.79 -9.06
C LYS A 62 -14.29 -3.05 -10.46
N ASN A 63 -13.02 -2.69 -10.70
CA ASN A 63 -12.37 -2.84 -12.00
C ASN A 63 -11.15 -3.75 -11.87
N HIS A 64 -11.41 -5.06 -11.87
CA HIS A 64 -10.36 -6.07 -11.84
C HIS A 64 -9.65 -6.14 -13.20
N LEU A 65 -8.34 -5.87 -13.22
CA LEU A 65 -7.54 -5.87 -14.44
C LEU A 65 -7.19 -7.28 -14.94
N GLY A 66 -7.39 -8.29 -14.10
CA GLY A 66 -7.20 -9.70 -14.42
C GLY A 66 -6.14 -10.37 -13.57
N ASN A 67 -5.91 -11.66 -13.83
CA ASN A 67 -5.03 -12.50 -13.03
C ASN A 67 -3.61 -12.66 -13.62
N ALA A 68 -3.31 -11.95 -14.71
CA ALA A 68 -2.00 -12.01 -15.34
C ALA A 68 -0.94 -11.35 -14.46
N GLN A 69 0.27 -11.91 -14.46
CA GLN A 69 1.38 -11.40 -13.64
C GLN A 69 1.69 -9.93 -13.89
N ALA A 70 1.48 -9.47 -15.12
CA ALA A 70 1.63 -8.09 -15.54
C ALA A 70 0.75 -7.10 -14.74
N PHE A 71 -0.43 -7.52 -14.25
CA PHE A 71 -1.35 -6.66 -13.51
C PHE A 71 -1.22 -6.78 -12.00
N GLU A 72 -0.38 -7.67 -11.49
CA GLU A 72 -0.20 -7.81 -10.04
C GLU A 72 0.36 -6.52 -9.44
N ALA A 73 -0.21 -6.10 -8.31
CA ALA A 73 0.30 -4.99 -7.53
C ALA A 73 1.67 -5.38 -6.97
N ALA A 74 2.70 -4.71 -7.45
CA ALA A 74 4.08 -4.95 -7.08
C ALA A 74 4.46 -4.14 -5.83
N SER A 75 3.92 -2.92 -5.70
CA SER A 75 4.23 -2.03 -4.59
C SER A 75 3.15 -0.98 -4.36
N PHE A 76 3.06 -0.50 -3.12
CA PHE A 76 2.33 0.70 -2.75
C PHE A 76 3.31 1.83 -2.42
N VAL A 77 2.99 3.05 -2.83
CA VAL A 77 3.80 4.26 -2.59
C VAL A 77 2.92 5.43 -2.18
N SER A 78 3.45 6.36 -1.39
CA SER A 78 2.78 7.64 -1.15
C SER A 78 3.15 8.60 -2.28
N LEU A 79 2.14 9.08 -3.01
CA LEU A 79 2.30 10.01 -4.14
C LEU A 79 1.33 11.17 -3.97
N ASN A 80 1.86 12.36 -3.69
CA ASN A 80 1.07 13.58 -3.47
C ASN A 80 -0.03 13.42 -2.40
N GLY A 81 0.27 12.70 -1.31
CA GLY A 81 -0.69 12.42 -0.23
C GLY A 81 -1.74 11.34 -0.54
N LYS A 82 -1.69 10.75 -1.74
CA LYS A 82 -2.52 9.62 -2.16
C LYS A 82 -1.74 8.30 -2.12
N LEU A 83 -2.46 7.19 -2.01
CA LEU A 83 -1.90 5.84 -2.11
C LEU A 83 -1.77 5.47 -3.59
N GLY A 84 -0.54 5.34 -4.07
CA GLY A 84 -0.22 4.87 -5.41
C GLY A 84 -0.01 3.36 -5.46
N ILE A 85 -0.67 2.70 -6.41
CA ILE A 85 -0.59 1.27 -6.67
C ILE A 85 0.23 1.07 -7.93
N ILE A 86 1.44 0.52 -7.79
CA ILE A 86 2.34 0.22 -8.90
C ILE A 86 2.21 -1.27 -9.24
N ARG A 87 2.01 -1.57 -10.51
CA ARG A 87 1.90 -2.95 -11.02
C ARG A 87 3.15 -3.39 -11.77
N ASN A 88 3.29 -4.69 -12.00
CA ASN A 88 4.42 -5.27 -12.74
C ASN A 88 4.56 -4.73 -14.18
N ASN A 89 3.45 -4.34 -14.82
CA ASN A 89 3.46 -3.68 -16.13
C ASN A 89 3.77 -2.17 -16.06
N MET A 90 4.20 -1.66 -14.90
CA MET A 90 4.49 -0.25 -14.62
C MET A 90 3.27 0.67 -14.69
N SER A 91 2.05 0.15 -14.76
CA SER A 91 0.85 0.98 -14.64
C SER A 91 0.68 1.42 -13.19
N ILE A 92 0.12 2.62 -13.03
CA ILE A 92 -0.02 3.25 -11.72
C ILE A 92 -1.45 3.77 -11.56
N SER A 93 -2.06 3.44 -10.42
CA SER A 93 -3.35 3.98 -10.00
C SER A 93 -3.16 4.75 -8.70
N LEU A 94 -3.77 5.93 -8.60
CA LEU A 94 -3.81 6.70 -7.35
C LEU A 94 -5.15 6.50 -6.66
N VAL A 95 -5.11 6.35 -5.34
CA VAL A 95 -6.28 6.22 -4.45
C VAL A 95 -6.20 7.30 -3.39
N ASP A 96 -7.23 8.14 -3.31
CA ASP A 96 -7.38 9.07 -2.20
C ASP A 96 -7.84 8.33 -0.95
N VAL A 97 -7.08 8.46 0.15
CA VAL A 97 -7.37 7.79 1.42
C VAL A 97 -7.86 8.75 2.51
N THR A 98 -8.02 10.04 2.18
CA THR A 98 -8.40 11.09 3.16
C THR A 98 -9.89 11.09 3.47
N GLU A 99 -10.74 10.66 2.53
CA GLU A 99 -12.17 10.48 2.77
C GLU A 99 -12.48 8.99 3.00
N PRO A 100 -12.97 8.58 4.19
CA PRO A 100 -13.55 7.26 4.34
C PRO A 100 -14.77 7.21 3.42
N VAL A 101 -14.69 6.42 2.35
CA VAL A 101 -15.79 6.26 1.40
C VAL A 101 -17.00 5.70 2.16
N ASN A 102 -17.88 6.59 2.58
CA ASN A 102 -19.14 6.25 3.24
C ASN A 102 -20.18 5.65 2.30
N ILE A 103 -19.80 5.24 1.08
CA ILE A 103 -20.73 4.67 0.10
C ILE A 103 -19.96 3.66 -0.77
N ILE A 104 -20.09 2.38 -0.46
CA ILE A 104 -19.64 1.24 -1.28
C ILE A 104 -20.28 1.23 -2.69
N GLU A 105 -21.13 2.20 -3.03
CA GLU A 105 -22.04 2.12 -4.17
C GLU A 105 -22.10 3.31 -5.14
N THR A 106 -21.26 4.37 -5.08
CA THR A 106 -21.55 5.48 -6.03
C THR A 106 -20.42 6.23 -6.74
N ASN A 107 -19.12 6.08 -6.50
CA ASN A 107 -18.15 6.78 -7.38
C ASN A 107 -16.71 6.24 -7.39
N SER A 108 -16.53 4.96 -7.70
CA SER A 108 -15.20 4.35 -7.94
C SER A 108 -14.38 5.05 -9.05
N ALA A 109 -15.03 5.84 -9.90
CA ALA A 109 -14.40 6.60 -10.98
C ALA A 109 -13.79 7.95 -10.54
N ARG A 110 -14.24 8.55 -9.42
CA ARG A 110 -13.72 9.85 -8.94
C ARG A 110 -12.45 9.72 -8.09
N VAL A 111 -12.24 8.54 -7.50
CA VAL A 111 -11.10 8.28 -6.59
C VAL A 111 -9.93 7.62 -7.31
N TRP A 112 -10.13 7.16 -8.56
CA TRP A 112 -9.17 6.36 -9.32
C TRP A 112 -8.61 7.12 -10.52
N GLU A 113 -7.51 7.82 -10.33
CA GLU A 113 -6.76 8.40 -11.45
C GLU A 113 -5.77 7.35 -11.99
N ALA A 114 -6.05 6.82 -13.18
CA ALA A 114 -5.07 6.06 -13.94
C ALA A 114 -4.11 7.06 -14.59
N LEU A 115 -2.90 7.21 -14.05
CA LEU A 115 -1.86 8.06 -14.63
C LEU A 115 -1.24 7.37 -15.86
N ALA A 116 -1.97 7.31 -16.96
CA ALA A 116 -1.43 6.94 -18.27
C ALA A 116 -0.97 8.22 -19.01
N GLY A 117 0.05 8.91 -18.49
CA GLY A 117 0.52 10.19 -19.04
C GLY A 117 2.03 10.18 -19.30
N LYS A 118 2.43 10.07 -20.57
CA LYS A 118 3.79 9.97 -21.13
C LYS A 118 4.87 10.94 -20.60
N GLY A 119 4.51 11.98 -19.83
CA GLY A 119 5.42 13.02 -19.31
C GLY A 119 5.67 12.97 -17.80
N GLN A 120 4.63 12.78 -16.98
CA GLN A 120 4.75 12.72 -15.51
C GLN A 120 5.42 11.43 -15.03
N LEU A 121 5.30 10.35 -15.83
CA LEU A 121 5.93 9.06 -15.53
C LEU A 121 7.46 9.18 -15.42
N LYS A 122 8.12 10.07 -16.17
CA LYS A 122 9.60 10.17 -16.17
C LYS A 122 10.15 10.67 -14.84
N ASN A 123 9.54 11.72 -14.28
CA ASN A 123 9.93 12.24 -12.97
C ASN A 123 9.55 11.27 -11.85
N LEU A 124 8.38 10.63 -11.97
CA LEU A 124 7.91 9.63 -11.02
C LEU A 124 8.80 8.38 -10.98
N VAL A 125 9.20 7.89 -12.15
CA VAL A 125 10.13 6.76 -12.32
C VAL A 125 11.50 7.15 -11.78
N ALA A 126 12.00 8.37 -12.06
CA ALA A 126 13.26 8.85 -11.48
C ALA A 126 13.22 8.95 -9.94
N SER A 127 12.14 9.45 -9.35
CA SER A 127 11.96 9.52 -7.89
C SER A 127 11.74 8.15 -7.26
N LEU A 128 11.15 7.20 -7.98
CA LEU A 128 10.96 5.83 -7.53
C LEU A 128 12.29 5.05 -7.56
N TRP A 129 13.09 5.22 -8.60
CA TRP A 129 14.39 4.57 -8.71
C TRP A 129 15.44 5.14 -7.75
N SER A 130 15.37 6.43 -7.41
CA SER A 130 16.22 6.99 -6.34
C SER A 130 15.92 6.38 -4.96
N SER A 131 14.68 5.92 -4.73
CA SER A 131 14.27 5.20 -3.52
C SER A 131 14.70 3.73 -3.49
N ILE A 132 15.03 3.12 -4.64
CA ILE A 132 15.34 1.68 -4.78
C ILE A 132 16.86 1.42 -4.87
N ALA A 133 17.66 2.45 -5.18
CA ALA A 133 19.11 2.33 -5.34
C ALA A 133 19.83 2.09 -3.99
N GLY A 134 19.85 0.84 -3.55
CA GLY A 134 20.74 0.38 -2.51
C GLY A 134 20.33 -0.95 -1.93
N ARG A 135 21.06 -2.02 -2.28
CA ARG A 135 21.77 -2.89 -1.32
C ARG A 135 22.34 -4.13 -2.00
N ASN A 136 23.67 -4.19 -2.04
CA ASN A 136 24.39 -5.46 -2.04
C ASN A 136 24.49 -5.96 -0.59
N GLY A 137 24.10 -7.21 -0.37
CA GLY A 137 24.52 -8.04 0.78
C GLY A 137 23.70 -7.90 2.07
N VAL A 138 22.90 -8.93 2.38
CA VAL A 138 22.94 -9.82 3.57
C VAL A 138 21.73 -10.78 3.46
N LYS A 139 21.88 -12.07 3.81
CA LYS A 139 20.80 -13.06 3.86
C LYS A 139 19.79 -12.72 4.98
N GLY A 140 18.81 -11.88 4.65
CA GLY A 140 17.60 -11.64 5.43
C GLY A 140 16.47 -11.24 4.48
N HIS A 141 15.28 -11.80 4.65
CA HIS A 141 14.12 -11.45 3.83
C HIS A 141 13.39 -10.26 4.47
N ILE A 142 13.74 -9.05 4.04
CA ILE A 142 12.94 -7.85 4.32
C ILE A 142 11.71 -7.92 3.42
N VAL A 143 10.53 -8.15 4.01
CA VAL A 143 9.28 -8.32 3.26
C VAL A 143 8.69 -6.97 2.83
N HIS A 144 8.89 -5.94 3.66
CA HIS A 144 8.43 -4.58 3.42
C HIS A 144 9.24 -3.60 4.29
N CYS A 145 9.61 -2.45 3.74
CA CYS A 145 10.25 -1.36 4.46
C CYS A 145 9.76 -0.05 3.86
N GLN A 146 9.30 0.86 4.72
CA GLN A 146 8.87 2.19 4.32
C GLN A 146 9.52 3.22 5.22
N VAL A 147 10.02 4.31 4.62
CA VAL A 147 10.48 5.48 5.37
C VAL A 147 9.26 6.34 5.71
N LEU A 148 9.03 6.56 7.00
CA LEU A 148 8.02 7.50 7.46
C LEU A 148 8.56 8.92 7.25
N GLN A 149 7.91 9.73 6.39
CA GLN A 149 8.19 11.17 6.34
C GLN A 149 7.40 11.84 7.47
N ALA A 150 8.10 12.59 8.31
CA ALA A 150 7.55 13.42 9.36
C ALA A 150 7.23 14.83 8.84
#